data_AF-A0A938HAF0-F1
#
_entry.id   AF-A0A938HAF0-F1
#
_cell.length_a   1.000
_cell.length_b   1.000
_cell.length_c   1.000
_cell.angle_alpha   90.00
_cell.angle_beta   90.00
_cell.angle_gamma   90.00
#
_symmetry.space_group_name_H-M   'P 1'
#
loop_
_entity.id
_entity.type
_entity.pdbx_description
1 polymer ?
#
loop_
_entity_poly.entity_id
_entity_poly.type
_entity_poly.pdbx_seq_one_letter_code
_entity_poly.pdbx_strand_id
1 'polypeptide(L)'
;PGCYQTGYAASANPYADQLMAHHRMHAEQAWIVGASTVEWHQDKEHAGPYARSLDEGSLRWYTAYNSALGFPPQRLESDSATPLLYHKSKLVIGVEKLPYPWFFQAVSKVISVDLGGMSGQLGKQTAQIPMTMPLLDPSLRESKGERLQRIPLKAATLICYESIFGEFCGEFVRNGANLLCIITNDGWWGPTDGHRQHLALARLRAIEYRRDLLRSANTGISAIMNQRGDLLDSLGWDQRGLVKGQLRLNPAMTFYARHGDFIGRIACMITVLTLLIAWVRQKMPTKPLKAHP
;
A
#
# COMPACT_ATOMS: atom_id res chain seq x y z
N PRO A 1 9.77 -12.51 9.18
CA PRO A 1 8.39 -12.42 8.63
C PRO A 1 7.55 -13.62 9.09
N GLY A 2 6.63 -13.38 10.04
CA GLY A 2 5.73 -14.42 10.54
C GLY A 2 4.62 -14.72 9.54
N CYS A 3 4.33 -16.00 9.33
CA CYS A 3 3.17 -16.45 8.56
C CYS A 3 1.90 -16.23 9.39
N TYR A 4 0.82 -15.68 8.84
CA TYR A 4 -0.47 -15.58 9.51
C TYR A 4 -1.55 -16.26 8.64
N GLN A 5 -2.26 -17.23 9.20
CA GLN A 5 -3.19 -18.07 8.46
C GLN A 5 -4.62 -17.57 8.64
N THR A 6 -5.36 -17.39 7.55
CA THR A 6 -6.79 -17.08 7.58
C THR A 6 -7.56 -18.28 7.02
N GLY A 7 -8.44 -18.87 7.84
CA GLY A 7 -9.31 -19.98 7.44
C GLY A 7 -8.69 -21.37 7.65
N TYR A 8 -9.50 -22.25 8.25
CA TYR A 8 -9.21 -23.62 8.69
C TYR A 8 -8.14 -23.76 9.77
N ALA A 9 -8.63 -23.88 11.02
CA ALA A 9 -7.91 -24.17 12.25
C ALA A 9 -6.64 -23.33 12.45
N ALA A 10 -6.64 -22.51 13.50
CA ALA A 10 -5.40 -22.01 14.07
C ALA A 10 -4.54 -23.21 14.50
N SER A 11 -3.79 -23.79 13.55
CA SER A 11 -2.63 -24.59 13.88
C SER A 11 -1.71 -23.62 14.61
N ALA A 12 -1.36 -23.96 15.85
CA ALA A 12 -0.71 -23.08 16.83
C ALA A 12 0.54 -22.42 16.22
N ASN A 13 0.35 -21.24 15.63
CA ASN A 13 1.43 -20.47 15.06
C ASN A 13 1.95 -19.61 16.21
N PRO A 14 3.14 -19.92 16.76
CA PRO A 14 3.62 -19.25 17.96
C PRO A 14 3.78 -17.75 17.75
N TYR A 15 4.01 -17.29 16.51
CA TYR A 15 4.09 -15.86 16.19
C TYR A 15 2.72 -15.19 16.22
N ALA A 16 1.68 -15.86 15.72
CA ALA A 16 0.32 -15.34 15.80
C ALA A 16 -0.14 -15.25 17.26
N ASP A 17 0.17 -16.28 18.06
CA ASP A 17 -0.17 -16.28 19.49
C ASP A 17 0.58 -15.18 20.26
N GLN A 18 1.88 -14.97 19.98
CA GLN A 18 2.65 -13.87 20.54
C GLN A 18 2.08 -12.50 20.16
N LEU A 19 1.66 -12.34 18.90
CA LEU A 19 1.07 -11.11 18.41
C LEU A 19 -0.28 -10.81 19.11
N MET A 20 -1.12 -11.83 19.25
CA MET A 20 -2.40 -11.72 19.97
C MET A 20 -2.21 -11.48 21.46
N ALA A 21 -1.21 -12.12 22.08
CA ALA A 21 -0.85 -11.87 23.47
C ALA A 21 -0.35 -10.43 23.68
N HIS A 22 0.51 -9.93 22.79
CA HIS A 22 0.95 -8.54 22.80
C HIS A 22 -0.25 -7.59 22.64
N HIS A 23 -1.17 -7.88 21.73
CA HIS A 23 -2.37 -7.07 21.54
C HIS A 23 -3.19 -6.94 22.82
N ARG A 24 -3.39 -8.05 23.54
CA ARG A 24 -4.11 -8.08 24.82
C ARG A 24 -3.40 -7.28 25.92
N MET A 25 -2.07 -7.33 25.96
CA MET A 25 -1.28 -6.53 26.91
C MET A 25 -1.33 -5.02 26.61
N HIS A 26 -1.55 -4.64 25.35
CA HIS A 26 -1.62 -3.25 24.89
C HIS A 26 -3.01 -2.88 24.35
N ALA A 27 -4.05 -3.21 25.12
CA ALA A 27 -5.47 -3.09 24.74
C ALA A 27 -5.95 -1.66 24.39
N GLU A 28 -5.17 -0.63 24.73
CA GLU A 28 -5.48 0.78 24.42
C GLU A 28 -4.82 1.29 23.14
N GLN A 29 -3.92 0.51 22.54
CA GLN A 29 -3.12 0.92 21.39
C GLN A 29 -3.68 0.35 20.09
N ALA A 30 -3.64 1.17 19.04
CA ALA A 30 -3.84 0.73 17.67
C ALA A 30 -2.47 0.48 17.03
N TRP A 31 -2.35 -0.60 16.26
CA TRP A 31 -1.08 -0.95 15.61
C TRP A 31 -1.30 -1.67 14.28
N ILE A 32 -0.39 -1.45 13.34
CA ILE A 32 -0.39 -2.05 12.01
C ILE A 32 0.94 -2.75 11.82
N VAL A 33 0.90 -4.00 11.35
CA VAL A 33 2.10 -4.82 11.14
C VAL A 33 2.03 -5.55 9.80
N GLY A 34 3.18 -5.70 9.15
CA GLY A 34 3.30 -6.52 7.94
C GLY A 34 3.29 -8.02 8.28
N ALA A 35 2.60 -8.81 7.47
CA ALA A 35 2.50 -10.26 7.62
C ALA A 35 2.52 -10.93 6.24
N SER A 36 3.05 -12.15 6.18
CA SER A 36 2.82 -13.03 5.03
C SER A 36 1.63 -13.90 5.36
N THR A 37 0.55 -13.84 4.59
CA THR A 37 -0.65 -14.64 4.88
C THR A 37 -0.90 -15.72 3.87
N VAL A 38 -1.52 -16.80 4.32
CA VAL A 38 -1.93 -17.92 3.46
C VAL A 38 -3.42 -18.16 3.64
N GLU A 39 -4.11 -18.25 2.51
CA GLU A 39 -5.50 -18.69 2.43
C GLU A 39 -5.53 -20.09 1.83
N TRP A 40 -6.28 -20.99 2.46
CA TRP A 40 -6.40 -22.37 2.02
C TRP A 40 -7.72 -22.58 1.27
N HIS A 41 -7.65 -23.32 0.17
CA HIS A 41 -8.77 -23.63 -0.71
C HIS A 41 -8.88 -25.16 -0.88
N GLN A 42 -10.12 -25.65 -0.91
CA GLN A 42 -10.41 -27.09 -0.99
C GLN A 42 -10.42 -27.64 -2.41
N ASP A 43 -10.52 -26.77 -3.42
CA ASP A 43 -10.51 -27.14 -4.83
C ASP A 43 -9.85 -26.05 -5.68
N LYS A 44 -9.46 -26.41 -6.91
CA LYS A 44 -8.80 -25.48 -7.84
C LYS A 44 -9.77 -24.43 -8.41
N GLU A 45 -11.06 -24.76 -8.50
CA GLU A 45 -12.07 -23.85 -9.06
C GLU A 45 -12.31 -22.63 -8.17
N HIS A 46 -12.31 -22.79 -6.84
CA HIS A 46 -12.47 -21.67 -5.89
C HIS A 46 -11.13 -21.02 -5.49
N ALA A 47 -10.00 -21.65 -5.78
CA ALA A 47 -8.68 -21.13 -5.39
C ALA A 47 -8.19 -19.94 -6.25
N GLY A 48 -8.90 -19.62 -7.33
CA GLY A 48 -8.57 -18.51 -8.21
C GLY A 48 -7.24 -18.72 -8.97
N PRO A 49 -6.82 -17.73 -9.77
CA PRO A 49 -5.72 -17.89 -10.72
C PRO A 49 -4.31 -17.92 -10.08
N TYR A 50 -4.20 -17.60 -8.78
CA TYR A 50 -2.92 -17.46 -8.08
C TYR A 50 -2.62 -18.62 -7.13
N ALA A 51 -3.54 -19.57 -6.97
CA ALA A 51 -3.37 -20.67 -6.05
C ALA A 51 -2.37 -21.73 -6.54
N ARG A 52 -1.72 -22.37 -5.57
CA ARG A 52 -0.70 -23.41 -5.76
C ARG A 52 -1.11 -24.66 -5.00
N SER A 53 -0.75 -25.82 -5.54
CA SER A 53 -0.84 -27.10 -4.81
C SER A 53 0.47 -27.33 -4.04
N LEU A 54 0.39 -27.99 -2.88
CA LEU A 54 1.56 -28.41 -2.13
C LEU A 54 2.38 -29.50 -2.86
N ASP A 55 1.70 -30.44 -3.51
CA ASP A 55 2.29 -31.57 -4.25
C ASP A 55 1.52 -31.87 -5.55
N GLU A 56 2.17 -32.55 -6.52
CA GLU A 56 1.49 -33.11 -7.69
C GLU A 56 0.46 -34.17 -7.25
N GLY A 57 -0.84 -33.83 -7.30
CA GLY A 57 -1.94 -34.69 -6.88
C GLY A 57 -2.59 -34.33 -5.55
N SER A 58 -2.15 -33.26 -4.87
CA SER A 58 -2.79 -32.81 -3.63
C SER A 58 -4.18 -32.19 -3.89
N LEU A 59 -5.14 -32.52 -3.02
CA LEU A 59 -6.49 -31.92 -2.99
C LEU A 59 -6.53 -30.58 -2.24
N ARG A 60 -5.37 -30.01 -1.84
CA ARG A 60 -5.30 -28.77 -1.07
C ARG A 60 -4.55 -27.71 -1.85
N TRP A 61 -5.22 -26.60 -2.09
CA TRP A 61 -4.69 -25.44 -2.78
C TRP A 61 -4.49 -24.31 -1.79
N TYR A 62 -3.50 -23.47 -2.01
CA TYR A 62 -3.28 -22.30 -1.18
C TYR A 62 -2.87 -21.08 -2.00
N THR A 63 -3.28 -19.91 -1.53
CA THR A 63 -2.86 -18.62 -2.08
C THR A 63 -2.07 -17.88 -1.02
N ALA A 64 -0.83 -17.51 -1.36
CA ALA A 64 0.02 -16.68 -0.51
C ALA A 64 -0.17 -15.21 -0.85
N TYR A 65 -0.16 -14.36 0.18
CA TYR A 65 -0.32 -12.92 0.08
C TYR A 65 0.76 -12.20 0.89
N ASN A 66 1.18 -11.05 0.38
CA ASN A 66 1.87 -10.04 1.17
C ASN A 66 0.80 -9.14 1.78
N SER A 67 0.74 -9.06 3.11
CA SER A 67 -0.42 -8.54 3.81
C SER A 67 -0.03 -7.61 4.94
N ALA A 68 -0.99 -6.83 5.40
CA ALA A 68 -0.91 -6.06 6.62
C ALA A 68 -2.06 -6.42 7.55
N LEU A 69 -1.75 -6.53 8.83
CA LEU A 69 -2.71 -6.75 9.91
C LEU A 69 -2.86 -5.46 10.70
N GLY A 70 -4.09 -5.00 10.87
CA GLY A 70 -4.46 -3.86 11.70
C GLY A 70 -5.17 -4.33 12.96
N PHE A 71 -4.74 -3.81 14.10
CA PHE A 71 -5.27 -4.18 15.41
C PHE A 71 -5.89 -2.94 16.06
N PRO A 72 -7.22 -2.82 16.08
CA PRO A 72 -7.91 -1.71 16.75
C PRO A 72 -7.78 -1.83 18.28
N PRO A 73 -7.92 -0.74 19.06
CA PRO A 73 -7.89 -0.81 20.51
C PRO A 73 -9.05 -1.65 21.07
N GLN A 74 -8.74 -2.73 21.80
CA GLN A 74 -9.74 -3.64 22.39
C GLN A 74 -10.67 -2.96 23.39
N ARG A 75 -10.20 -1.91 24.09
CA ARG A 75 -11.05 -1.18 25.03
C ARG A 75 -12.20 -0.42 24.35
N LEU A 76 -12.11 -0.21 23.03
CA LEU A 76 -13.08 0.52 22.23
C LEU A 76 -13.94 -0.39 21.35
N GLU A 77 -13.49 -1.61 21.06
CA GLU A 77 -14.19 -2.65 20.31
C GLU A 77 -14.35 -3.92 21.16
N SER A 78 -15.57 -4.21 21.58
CA SER A 78 -15.90 -5.32 22.49
C SER A 78 -15.87 -6.71 21.83
N ASP A 79 -15.72 -6.81 20.50
CA ASP A 79 -16.09 -8.03 19.74
C ASP A 79 -15.13 -8.45 18.61
N SER A 80 -14.10 -7.66 18.29
CA SER A 80 -13.17 -7.96 17.18
C SER A 80 -11.88 -8.63 17.69
N ALA A 81 -11.95 -9.91 18.04
CA ALA A 81 -10.75 -10.72 18.23
C ALA A 81 -9.94 -10.91 16.93
N THR A 82 -10.53 -10.59 15.77
CA THR A 82 -9.93 -10.77 14.46
C THR A 82 -9.27 -9.47 13.99
N PRO A 83 -7.97 -9.48 13.63
CA PRO A 83 -7.32 -8.32 13.06
C PRO A 83 -7.96 -7.91 11.72
N LEU A 84 -7.96 -6.60 11.46
CA LEU A 84 -8.22 -6.05 10.15
C LEU A 84 -7.14 -6.55 9.18
N LEU A 85 -7.54 -6.92 7.97
CA LEU A 85 -6.62 -7.51 7.00
C LEU A 85 -6.61 -6.68 5.72
N TYR A 86 -5.41 -6.46 5.19
CA TYR A 86 -5.21 -5.87 3.87
C TYR A 86 -4.20 -6.70 3.10
N HIS A 87 -4.49 -7.04 1.84
CA HIS A 87 -3.53 -7.69 0.95
C HIS A 87 -2.99 -6.70 -0.08
N LYS A 88 -1.69 -6.78 -0.34
CA LYS A 88 -0.99 -5.97 -1.35
C LYS A 88 -1.67 -6.08 -2.71
N SER A 89 -2.05 -4.96 -3.29
CA SER A 89 -2.67 -4.84 -4.61
C SER A 89 -1.64 -4.68 -5.74
N LYS A 90 -0.59 -3.86 -5.53
CA LYS A 90 0.45 -3.61 -6.54
C LYS A 90 1.70 -4.43 -6.25
N LEU A 91 1.74 -5.63 -6.83
CA LEU A 91 2.90 -6.52 -6.72
C LEU A 91 4.08 -6.07 -7.59
N VAL A 92 5.28 -6.29 -7.07
CA VAL A 92 6.54 -6.03 -7.77
C VAL A 92 6.75 -7.05 -8.89
N ILE A 93 7.03 -6.55 -10.10
CA ILE A 93 7.31 -7.40 -11.27
C ILE A 93 8.69 -8.07 -11.08
N GLY A 94 8.78 -9.37 -11.36
CA GLY A 94 9.99 -10.18 -11.25
C GLY A 94 10.14 -10.92 -9.92
N VAL A 95 9.75 -10.31 -8.80
CA VAL A 95 9.88 -10.90 -7.44
C VAL A 95 8.53 -11.41 -6.89
N GLU A 96 7.43 -10.70 -7.13
CA GLU A 96 6.09 -11.08 -6.63
C GLU A 96 5.10 -11.40 -7.77
N LYS A 97 5.39 -10.93 -8.98
CA LYS A 97 4.61 -11.21 -10.20
C LYS A 97 5.54 -11.45 -11.39
N LEU A 98 5.42 -12.60 -12.05
CA LEU A 98 6.12 -12.83 -13.33
C LEU A 98 5.45 -12.01 -14.45
N PRO A 99 6.20 -11.16 -15.18
CA PRO A 99 5.69 -10.60 -16.44
C PRO A 99 5.49 -11.77 -17.43
N TYR A 100 4.44 -11.72 -18.26
CA TYR A 100 4.15 -12.73 -19.30
C TYR A 100 4.34 -14.20 -18.85
N PRO A 101 3.45 -14.73 -18.00
CA PRO A 101 3.62 -16.04 -17.38
C PRO A 101 3.82 -17.17 -18.40
N TRP A 102 3.14 -17.11 -19.54
CA TRP A 102 3.25 -18.10 -20.62
C TRP A 102 4.66 -18.17 -21.23
N PHE A 103 5.37 -17.05 -21.31
CA PHE A 103 6.73 -16.99 -21.86
C PHE A 103 7.76 -17.38 -20.79
N PHE A 104 7.66 -16.79 -19.60
CA PHE A 104 8.66 -16.99 -18.56
C PHE A 104 8.51 -18.33 -17.81
N GLN A 105 7.32 -18.93 -17.73
CA GLN A 105 7.18 -20.31 -17.20
C GLN A 105 7.78 -21.35 -18.15
N ALA A 106 7.78 -21.10 -19.46
CA ALA A 106 8.44 -21.96 -20.44
C ALA A 106 9.97 -21.91 -20.29
N VAL A 107 10.51 -20.73 -19.95
CA VAL A 107 11.95 -20.50 -19.75
C VAL A 107 12.42 -20.89 -18.35
N SER A 108 11.62 -20.68 -17.30
CA SER A 108 11.97 -20.99 -15.91
C SER A 108 12.04 -22.49 -15.60
N LYS A 109 11.46 -23.35 -16.47
CA LYS A 109 11.70 -24.81 -16.42
C LYS A 109 13.13 -25.19 -16.84
N VAL A 110 13.84 -24.29 -17.54
CA VAL A 110 15.19 -24.53 -18.08
C VAL A 110 16.25 -23.76 -17.28
N ILE A 111 15.90 -22.62 -16.68
CA ILE A 111 16.83 -21.76 -15.95
C ILE A 111 16.25 -21.48 -14.57
N SER A 112 16.68 -22.24 -13.57
CA SER A 112 16.35 -22.05 -12.16
C SER A 112 17.07 -20.82 -11.61
N VAL A 113 16.54 -19.63 -11.90
CA VAL A 113 17.01 -18.37 -11.30
C VAL A 113 16.20 -18.10 -10.03
N ASP A 114 16.84 -18.25 -8.88
CA ASP A 114 16.26 -17.97 -7.57
C ASP A 114 16.25 -16.46 -7.29
N LEU A 115 15.20 -15.78 -7.75
CA LEU A 115 14.97 -14.35 -7.53
C LEU A 115 14.25 -14.10 -6.20
N GLY A 116 14.89 -14.46 -5.09
CA GLY A 116 14.47 -14.02 -3.76
C GLY A 116 13.42 -14.90 -3.06
N GLY A 117 13.39 -16.20 -3.35
CA GLY A 117 12.82 -17.19 -2.43
C GLY A 117 11.29 -17.36 -2.43
N MET A 118 10.55 -16.95 -3.46
CA MET A 118 9.15 -17.37 -3.65
C MET A 118 8.88 -17.86 -5.08
N SER A 119 8.74 -19.17 -5.24
CA SER A 119 8.35 -19.83 -6.48
C SER A 119 6.84 -19.66 -6.78
N GLY A 120 6.44 -18.52 -7.35
CA GLY A 120 5.10 -18.30 -7.94
C GLY A 120 4.49 -16.90 -7.73
N GLN A 121 3.26 -16.68 -8.20
CA GLN A 121 2.56 -15.38 -8.08
C GLN A 121 1.81 -15.25 -6.74
N LEU A 122 1.82 -14.06 -6.13
CA LEU A 122 1.00 -13.75 -4.95
C LEU A 122 -0.42 -13.31 -5.36
N GLY A 123 -1.39 -13.53 -4.47
CA GLY A 123 -2.73 -12.97 -4.62
C GLY A 123 -2.75 -11.45 -4.37
N LYS A 124 -3.86 -10.80 -4.72
CA LYS A 124 -4.03 -9.33 -4.66
C LYS A 124 -5.42 -8.93 -4.21
N GLN A 125 -5.50 -7.81 -3.49
CA GLN A 125 -6.78 -7.14 -3.22
C GLN A 125 -7.13 -6.14 -4.31
N THR A 126 -8.39 -6.12 -4.72
CA THR A 126 -8.89 -5.21 -5.78
C THR A 126 -9.30 -3.84 -5.24
N ALA A 127 -9.89 -3.77 -4.05
CA ALA A 127 -10.43 -2.54 -3.47
C ALA A 127 -9.52 -1.90 -2.41
N GLN A 128 -9.34 -0.59 -2.47
CA GLN A 128 -8.47 0.19 -1.58
C GLN A 128 -9.26 0.68 -0.36
N ILE A 129 -9.53 -0.23 0.57
CA ILE A 129 -10.33 0.05 1.76
C ILE A 129 -9.38 0.45 2.91
N PRO A 130 -9.49 1.66 3.47
CA PRO A 130 -8.68 2.07 4.62
C PRO A 130 -9.00 1.21 5.86
N MET A 131 -7.97 0.83 6.62
CA MET A 131 -8.15 0.19 7.92
C MET A 131 -8.73 1.21 8.89
N THR A 132 -9.97 0.99 9.33
CA THR A 132 -10.67 1.88 10.24
C THR A 132 -10.51 1.38 11.67
N MET A 133 -9.89 2.17 12.53
CA MET A 133 -9.67 1.86 13.95
C MET A 133 -10.15 3.05 14.79
N PRO A 134 -10.99 2.84 15.82
CA PRO A 134 -11.39 3.93 16.71
C PRO A 134 -10.22 4.34 17.61
N LEU A 135 -9.98 5.64 17.73
CA LEU A 135 -9.04 6.22 18.69
C LEU A 135 -9.78 7.17 19.65
N LEU A 136 -9.16 7.46 20.79
CA LEU A 136 -9.59 8.52 21.70
C LEU A 136 -8.72 9.75 21.48
N ASP A 137 -9.35 10.91 21.28
CA ASP A 137 -8.64 12.18 21.21
C ASP A 137 -8.56 12.80 22.62
N PRO A 138 -7.36 12.93 23.22
CA PRO A 138 -7.20 13.53 24.55
C PRO A 138 -7.53 15.03 24.57
N SER A 139 -7.54 15.70 23.41
CA SER A 139 -7.84 17.14 23.29
C SER A 139 -9.33 17.43 23.15
N LEU A 140 -10.16 16.42 22.84
CA LEU A 140 -11.59 16.58 22.61
C LEU A 140 -12.38 15.84 23.69
N ARG A 141 -13.24 16.60 24.40
CA ARG A 141 -14.20 16.03 25.37
C ARG A 141 -15.60 16.04 24.78
N GLU A 142 -16.37 15.00 25.07
CA GLU A 142 -17.79 14.97 24.73
C GLU A 142 -18.54 16.11 25.46
N SER A 143 -19.64 16.58 24.86
CA SER A 143 -20.47 17.69 25.32
C SER A 143 -20.93 17.59 26.80
N LYS A 144 -20.87 16.39 27.40
CA LYS A 144 -21.17 16.13 28.83
C LYS A 144 -19.94 16.05 29.76
N GLY A 145 -18.76 16.47 29.31
CA GLY A 145 -17.64 16.86 30.17
C GLY A 145 -16.71 15.77 30.72
N GLU A 146 -17.10 14.49 30.69
CA GLU A 146 -16.36 13.42 31.39
C GLU A 146 -15.71 12.35 30.48
N ARG A 147 -16.14 12.21 29.22
CA ARG A 147 -15.62 11.18 28.29
C ARG A 147 -14.83 11.80 27.15
N LEU A 148 -13.69 11.18 26.83
CA LEU A 148 -12.89 11.52 25.65
C LEU A 148 -13.66 11.20 24.37
N GLN A 149 -13.60 12.08 23.37
CA GLN A 149 -14.27 11.87 22.10
C GLN A 149 -13.59 10.76 21.29
N ARG A 150 -14.40 9.86 20.73
CA ARG A 150 -13.93 8.87 19.75
C ARG A 150 -13.73 9.50 18.38
N ILE A 151 -12.55 9.34 17.80
CA ILE A 151 -12.22 9.76 16.44
C ILE A 151 -11.81 8.54 15.60
N PRO A 152 -12.29 8.41 14.35
CA PRO A 152 -11.92 7.28 13.51
C PRO A 152 -10.54 7.52 12.88
N LEU A 153 -9.56 6.68 13.20
CA LEU A 153 -8.36 6.54 12.38
C LEU A 153 -8.71 5.70 11.15
N LYS A 154 -8.51 6.25 9.95
CA LYS A 154 -8.68 5.55 8.68
C LYS A 154 -7.34 5.52 7.97
N ALA A 155 -6.57 4.47 8.22
CA ALA A 155 -5.22 4.33 7.68
C ALA A 155 -5.25 3.77 6.25
N ALA A 156 -4.66 4.51 5.31
CA ALA A 156 -4.28 3.97 4.01
C ALA A 156 -3.01 3.13 4.18
N THR A 157 -3.18 1.81 4.25
CA THR A 157 -2.06 0.89 4.42
C THR A 157 -1.45 0.56 3.06
N LEU A 158 -0.23 1.02 2.85
CA LEU A 158 0.53 0.88 1.61
C LEU A 158 1.73 -0.02 1.87
N ILE A 159 1.87 -1.09 1.10
CA ILE A 159 2.95 -2.06 1.26
C ILE A 159 4.04 -1.80 0.21
N CYS A 160 5.21 -1.36 0.69
CA CYS A 160 6.42 -1.14 -0.10
C CYS A 160 6.15 -0.26 -1.34
N TYR A 161 6.30 -0.85 -2.52
CA TYR A 161 6.22 -0.20 -3.83
C TYR A 161 4.86 0.43 -4.15
N GLU A 162 3.81 0.13 -3.39
CA GLU A 162 2.48 0.73 -3.59
C GLU A 162 2.46 2.25 -3.46
N SER A 163 3.32 2.79 -2.59
CA SER A 163 3.36 4.22 -2.28
C SER A 163 3.82 5.10 -3.46
N ILE A 164 4.46 4.52 -4.47
CA ILE A 164 4.90 5.29 -5.63
C ILE A 164 3.74 5.60 -6.59
N PHE A 165 2.68 4.80 -6.55
CA PHE A 165 1.52 4.94 -7.44
C PHE A 165 0.58 5.99 -6.85
N GLY A 166 0.71 7.24 -7.30
CA GLY A 166 -0.11 8.36 -6.85
C GLY A 166 -1.60 8.03 -6.87
N GLU A 167 -2.16 7.73 -8.05
CA GLU A 167 -3.60 7.44 -8.21
C GLU A 167 -4.11 6.35 -7.24
N PHE A 168 -3.32 5.30 -7.02
CA PHE A 168 -3.64 4.21 -6.09
C PHE A 168 -3.70 4.70 -4.64
N CYS A 169 -2.76 5.55 -4.21
CA CYS A 169 -2.83 6.21 -2.91
C CYS A 169 -4.07 7.12 -2.82
N GLY A 170 -4.40 7.81 -3.92
CA GLY A 170 -5.59 8.65 -4.03
C GLY A 170 -6.90 7.90 -3.86
N GLU A 171 -6.99 6.65 -4.28
CA GLU A 171 -8.17 5.79 -4.07
C GLU A 171 -8.45 5.58 -2.58
N PHE A 172 -7.44 5.26 -1.77
CA PHE A 172 -7.61 5.17 -0.32
C PHE A 172 -8.12 6.48 0.29
N VAL A 173 -7.56 7.61 -0.16
CA VAL A 173 -7.93 8.94 0.35
C VAL A 173 -9.38 9.28 -0.04
N ARG A 174 -9.80 8.99 -1.26
CA ARG A 174 -11.20 9.12 -1.71
C ARG A 174 -12.14 8.19 -0.95
N ASN A 175 -11.66 7.02 -0.53
CA ASN A 175 -12.38 6.10 0.35
C ASN A 175 -12.32 6.50 1.84
N GLY A 176 -11.85 7.72 2.13
CA GLY A 176 -11.94 8.35 3.44
C GLY A 176 -10.69 8.18 4.31
N ALA A 177 -9.56 7.72 3.76
CA ALA A 177 -8.32 7.67 4.53
C ALA A 177 -7.90 9.07 5.01
N ASN A 178 -7.55 9.16 6.30
CA ASN A 178 -7.13 10.38 6.97
C ASN A 178 -5.68 10.32 7.50
N LEU A 179 -4.98 9.21 7.22
CA LEU A 179 -3.57 8.97 7.49
C LEU A 179 -2.99 8.05 6.42
N LEU A 180 -1.72 8.24 6.04
CA LEU A 180 -0.99 7.32 5.17
C LEU A 180 0.00 6.48 6.01
N CYS A 181 -0.01 5.16 5.83
CA CYS A 181 0.87 4.23 6.53
C CYS A 181 1.62 3.36 5.53
N ILE A 182 2.93 3.53 5.43
CA ILE A 182 3.80 2.74 4.55
C ILE A 182 4.57 1.73 5.39
N ILE A 183 4.42 0.45 5.06
CA ILE A 183 5.23 -0.65 5.60
C ILE A 183 6.12 -1.19 4.48
N THR A 184 7.44 -1.12 4.67
CA THR A 184 8.39 -1.44 3.59
C THR A 184 9.62 -2.20 4.08
N ASN A 185 10.29 -2.86 3.15
CA ASN A 185 11.64 -3.38 3.33
C ASN A 185 12.48 -2.90 2.16
N ASP A 186 13.37 -1.93 2.42
CA ASP A 186 14.24 -1.34 1.40
C ASP A 186 15.66 -1.94 1.42
N GLY A 187 15.87 -3.06 2.12
CA GLY A 187 17.18 -3.73 2.21
C GLY A 187 17.70 -4.27 0.88
N TRP A 188 16.78 -4.69 -0.01
CA TRP A 188 17.09 -5.14 -1.38
C TRP A 188 17.81 -4.12 -2.27
N TRP A 189 17.72 -2.82 -1.96
CA TRP A 189 18.48 -1.78 -2.68
C TRP A 189 19.95 -1.73 -2.27
N GLY A 190 20.33 -2.37 -1.15
CA GLY A 190 21.64 -2.21 -0.55
C GLY A 190 21.94 -0.73 -0.21
N PRO A 191 23.23 -0.35 -0.10
CA PRO A 191 23.65 1.02 0.18
C PRO A 191 23.59 1.91 -1.09
N THR A 192 22.50 1.87 -1.84
CA THR A 192 22.25 2.74 -3.01
C THR A 192 21.17 3.77 -2.70
N ASP A 193 21.01 4.79 -3.55
CA ASP A 193 20.03 5.86 -3.33
C ASP A 193 18.56 5.43 -3.47
N GLY A 194 18.27 4.17 -3.84
CA GLY A 194 16.89 3.68 -4.04
C GLY A 194 15.98 3.91 -2.83
N HIS A 195 16.48 3.67 -1.62
CA HIS A 195 15.72 3.90 -0.38
C HIS A 195 15.43 5.39 -0.10
N ARG A 196 16.27 6.31 -0.61
CA ARG A 196 16.10 7.77 -0.52
C ARG A 196 15.10 8.27 -1.55
N GLN A 197 15.16 7.76 -2.78
CA GLN A 197 14.19 8.04 -3.83
C GLN A 197 12.79 7.55 -3.41
N HIS A 198 12.70 6.35 -2.83
CA HIS A 198 11.45 5.81 -2.31
C HIS A 198 10.87 6.70 -1.19
N LEU A 199 11.71 7.20 -0.27
CA LEU A 199 11.28 8.18 0.74
C LEU A 199 10.78 9.48 0.10
N ALA A 200 11.48 10.00 -0.91
CA ALA A 200 11.07 11.23 -1.60
C ALA A 200 9.69 11.09 -2.25
N LEU A 201 9.40 9.94 -2.86
CA LEU A 201 8.07 9.63 -3.41
C LEU A 201 7.01 9.54 -2.30
N ALA A 202 7.32 8.93 -1.15
CA ALA A 202 6.42 8.92 0.00
C ALA A 202 6.10 10.36 0.48
N ARG A 203 7.09 11.25 0.53
CA ARG A 203 6.88 12.67 0.87
C ARG A 203 5.92 13.36 -0.09
N LEU A 204 6.02 13.07 -1.39
CA LEU A 204 5.08 13.59 -2.39
C LEU A 204 3.64 13.15 -2.11
N ARG A 205 3.41 11.89 -1.70
CA ARG A 205 2.06 11.41 -1.32
C ARG A 205 1.48 12.22 -0.16
N ALA A 206 2.28 12.53 0.86
CA ALA A 206 1.85 13.34 1.99
C ALA A 206 1.40 14.75 1.55
N ILE A 207 2.14 15.35 0.60
CA ILE A 207 1.84 16.68 0.02
C ILE A 207 0.56 16.64 -0.82
N GLU A 208 0.49 15.71 -1.77
CA GLU A 208 -0.61 15.56 -2.74
C GLU A 208 -1.96 15.41 -2.07
N TYR A 209 -2.00 14.63 -0.99
CA TYR A 209 -3.23 14.27 -0.29
C TYR A 209 -3.45 15.03 1.01
N ARG A 210 -2.49 15.87 1.43
CA ARG A 210 -2.51 16.56 2.73
C ARG A 210 -2.83 15.59 3.87
N ARG A 211 -2.03 14.53 3.94
CA ARG A 211 -2.09 13.52 5.00
C ARG A 211 -0.74 13.47 5.66
N ASP A 212 -0.73 13.41 6.98
CA ASP A 212 0.47 12.98 7.68
C ASP A 212 0.75 11.51 7.29
N LEU A 213 2.03 11.14 7.30
CA LEU A 213 2.51 9.86 6.81
C LEU A 213 3.44 9.21 7.82
N LEU A 214 3.14 7.96 8.14
CA LEU A 214 4.01 7.04 8.88
C LEU A 214 4.69 6.09 7.91
N ARG A 215 6.01 6.01 7.96
CA ARG A 215 6.79 5.02 7.22
C ARG A 215 7.59 4.17 8.18
N SER A 216 7.30 2.87 8.19
CA SER A 216 8.03 1.84 8.94
C SER A 216 8.80 0.96 7.97
N ALA A 217 10.12 1.10 7.97
CA ALA A 217 11.04 0.35 7.11
C ALA A 217 11.85 -0.65 7.96
N ASN A 218 11.92 -1.92 7.53
CA ASN A 218 12.76 -2.93 8.21
C ASN A 218 14.26 -2.60 8.06
N THR A 219 14.73 -2.54 6.81
CA THR A 219 16.07 -2.03 6.46
C THR A 219 15.84 -0.90 5.47
N GLY A 220 15.89 0.34 5.95
CA GLY A 220 15.48 1.53 5.19
C GLY A 220 15.30 2.73 6.10
N ILE A 221 14.85 3.87 5.56
CA ILE A 221 14.59 5.06 6.38
C ILE A 221 13.18 4.97 6.99
N SER A 222 13.07 4.78 8.30
CA SER A 222 11.78 4.94 8.98
C SER A 222 11.55 6.42 9.27
N ALA A 223 10.34 6.93 9.10
CA ALA A 223 10.08 8.36 9.23
C ALA A 223 8.63 8.71 9.54
N ILE A 224 8.46 9.84 10.22
CA ILE A 224 7.19 10.54 10.39
C ILE A 224 7.24 11.81 9.54
N MET A 225 6.22 12.02 8.72
CA MET A 225 6.10 13.19 7.86
C MET A 225 4.77 13.89 8.06
N ASN A 226 4.78 15.21 8.04
CA ASN A 226 3.54 15.99 8.07
C ASN A 226 2.91 16.12 6.66
N GLN A 227 1.69 16.65 6.60
CA GLN A 227 0.94 16.96 5.37
C GLN A 227 1.59 17.99 4.41
N ARG A 228 2.75 18.55 4.73
CA ARG A 228 3.58 19.37 3.82
C ARG A 228 4.79 18.61 3.30
N GLY A 229 4.98 17.36 3.71
CA GLY A 229 6.14 16.54 3.38
C GLY A 229 7.38 16.91 4.19
N ASP A 230 7.26 17.65 5.29
CA ASP A 230 8.37 17.89 6.21
C ASP A 230 8.58 16.63 7.06
N LEU A 231 9.84 16.21 7.24
CA LEU A 231 10.21 15.13 8.16
C LEU A 231 10.12 15.67 9.58
N LEU A 232 9.25 15.08 10.41
CA LEU A 232 9.12 15.40 11.83
C LEU A 232 10.15 14.64 12.66
N ASP A 233 10.39 13.38 12.31
CA ASP A 233 11.39 12.50 12.91
C ASP A 233 11.76 11.40 11.92
N SER A 234 12.98 10.86 12.00
CA SER A 234 13.45 9.80 11.11
C SER A 234 14.59 8.98 11.69
N LEU A 235 14.61 7.69 11.36
CA LEU A 235 15.68 6.75 11.64
C LEU A 235 16.37 6.38 10.33
N GLY A 236 17.70 6.44 10.29
CA GLY A 236 18.50 6.26 9.09
C GLY A 236 18.44 4.83 8.51
N TRP A 237 19.00 4.67 7.31
CA TRP A 237 19.13 3.36 6.68
C TRP A 237 20.01 2.43 7.54
N ASP A 238 19.58 1.17 7.69
CA ASP A 238 20.24 0.12 8.47
C ASP A 238 20.51 0.50 9.94
N GLN A 239 19.64 1.33 10.52
CA GLN A 239 19.68 1.67 11.94
C GLN A 239 18.55 0.99 12.70
N ARG A 240 18.88 0.44 13.87
CA ARG A 240 17.88 -0.12 14.80
C ARG A 240 17.42 0.95 15.79
N GLY A 241 16.12 1.14 15.90
CA GLY A 241 15.55 2.15 16.80
C GLY A 241 14.05 2.26 16.67
N LEU A 242 13.49 3.31 17.27
CA LEU A 242 12.10 3.70 17.17
C LEU A 242 12.01 5.17 16.77
N VAL A 243 10.98 5.51 15.98
CA VAL A 243 10.64 6.88 15.60
C VAL A 243 9.34 7.22 16.31
N LYS A 244 9.31 8.34 17.04
CA LYS A 244 8.13 8.73 17.84
C LYS A 244 7.76 10.18 17.57
N GLY A 245 6.50 10.41 17.29
CA GLY A 245 6.00 11.75 17.00
C GLY A 245 4.48 11.82 17.09
N GLN A 246 3.98 13.05 16.95
CA GLN A 246 2.54 13.33 16.89
C GLN A 246 2.11 13.44 15.44
N LEU A 247 0.93 12.89 15.15
CA LEU A 247 0.31 12.90 13.83
C LEU A 247 -1.02 13.63 13.91
N ARG A 248 -1.39 14.27 12.81
CA ARG A 248 -2.68 14.92 12.63
C ARG A 248 -3.49 14.14 11.61
N LEU A 249 -4.65 13.67 12.04
CA LEU A 249 -5.63 13.08 11.13
C LEU A 249 -6.31 14.20 10.36
N ASN A 250 -6.29 14.11 9.04
CA ASN A 250 -6.93 15.11 8.18
C ASN A 250 -7.92 14.41 7.25
N PRO A 251 -9.24 14.67 7.36
CA PRO A 251 -10.24 14.10 6.44
C PRO A 251 -10.47 14.98 5.19
N ALA A 252 -9.92 16.19 5.12
CA ALA A 252 -10.20 17.14 4.04
C ALA A 252 -9.66 16.66 2.70
N MET A 253 -10.39 16.92 1.61
CA MET A 253 -10.01 16.50 0.26
C MET A 253 -9.30 17.63 -0.49
N THR A 254 -8.11 17.35 -1.02
CA THR A 254 -7.39 18.27 -1.91
C THR A 254 -8.00 18.27 -3.32
N PHE A 255 -7.65 19.28 -4.14
CA PHE A 255 -8.02 19.29 -5.56
C PHE A 255 -7.49 18.04 -6.28
N TYR A 256 -6.22 17.69 -6.03
CA TYR A 256 -5.60 16.49 -6.61
C TYR A 256 -6.29 15.20 -6.16
N ALA A 257 -6.69 15.09 -4.89
CA ALA A 257 -7.43 13.92 -4.39
C ALA A 257 -8.77 13.71 -5.13
N ARG A 258 -9.47 14.82 -5.46
CA ARG A 258 -10.77 14.78 -6.15
C ARG A 258 -10.64 14.50 -7.64
N HIS A 259 -9.66 15.10 -8.31
CA HIS A 259 -9.59 15.12 -9.78
C HIS A 259 -8.46 14.28 -10.37
N GLY A 260 -7.55 13.78 -9.54
CA GLY A 260 -6.32 13.10 -9.96
C GLY A 260 -5.41 14.03 -10.75
N ASP A 261 -4.65 13.45 -11.68
CA ASP A 261 -3.77 14.20 -12.59
C ASP A 261 -4.54 14.93 -13.70
N PHE A 262 -5.38 15.87 -13.29
CA PHE A 262 -6.20 16.68 -14.19
C PHE A 262 -5.35 17.54 -15.14
N ILE A 263 -4.26 18.11 -14.63
CA ILE A 263 -3.35 18.97 -15.40
C ILE A 263 -2.62 18.13 -16.46
N GLY A 264 -2.07 16.97 -16.10
CA GLY A 264 -1.38 16.08 -17.04
C GLY A 264 -2.32 15.61 -18.16
N ARG A 265 -3.56 15.23 -17.83
CA ARG A 265 -4.55 14.80 -18.83
C ARG A 265 -4.86 15.90 -19.85
N ILE A 266 -5.05 17.15 -19.40
CA ILE A 266 -5.30 18.29 -20.29
C ILE A 266 -4.06 18.61 -21.13
N ALA A 267 -2.86 18.59 -20.52
CA ALA A 267 -1.62 18.83 -21.24
C ALA A 267 -1.43 17.81 -22.37
N CYS A 268 -1.62 16.51 -22.09
CA CYS A 268 -1.56 15.46 -23.11
C CYS A 268 -2.57 15.69 -24.24
N MET A 269 -3.82 16.06 -23.91
CA MET A 269 -4.84 16.37 -24.92
C MET A 269 -4.41 17.54 -25.81
N ILE A 270 -3.94 18.64 -25.23
CA ILE A 270 -3.47 19.82 -25.98
C ILE A 270 -2.27 19.45 -26.87
N THR A 271 -1.32 18.66 -26.36
CA THR A 271 -0.17 18.20 -27.14
C THR A 271 -0.62 17.39 -28.36
N VAL A 272 -1.51 16.42 -28.18
CA VAL A 272 -2.04 15.61 -29.30
C VAL A 272 -2.76 16.49 -30.33
N LEU A 273 -3.63 17.40 -29.90
CA LEU A 273 -4.33 18.32 -30.80
C LEU A 273 -3.36 19.22 -31.58
N THR A 274 -2.32 19.74 -30.92
CA THR A 274 -1.31 20.60 -31.55
C THR A 274 -0.51 19.82 -32.59
N LEU A 275 -0.11 18.58 -32.30
CA LEU A 275 0.58 17.70 -33.25
C LEU A 275 -0.30 17.36 -34.46
N LEU A 276 -1.60 17.10 -34.24
CA LEU A 276 -2.55 16.85 -35.33
C LEU A 276 -2.73 18.08 -36.22
N ILE A 277 -2.87 19.28 -35.65
CA ILE A 277 -2.97 20.53 -36.41
C ILE A 277 -1.71 20.76 -37.25
N ALA A 278 -0.52 20.56 -36.66
CA ALA A 278 0.74 20.70 -37.36
C ALA A 278 0.85 19.71 -38.54
N TRP A 279 0.45 18.45 -38.32
CA TRP A 279 0.43 17.42 -39.35
C TRP A 279 -0.54 17.74 -40.50
N VAL A 280 -1.76 18.18 -40.20
CA VAL A 280 -2.74 18.59 -41.22
C VAL A 280 -2.23 19.79 -42.00
N ARG A 281 -1.65 20.80 -41.34
CA ARG A 281 -1.07 21.98 -42.02
C ARG A 281 0.07 21.61 -42.97
N GLN A 282 0.89 20.62 -42.63
CA GLN A 282 1.94 20.14 -43.53
C GLN A 282 1.37 19.46 -44.79
N LYS A 283 0.20 18.82 -44.68
CA LYS A 283 -0.45 18.11 -45.79
C LYS A 283 -1.37 18.99 -46.64
N MET A 284 -1.79 20.15 -46.13
CA MET A 284 -2.59 21.09 -46.92
C MET A 284 -1.69 21.87 -47.89
N PRO A 285 -2.04 21.95 -49.18
CA PRO A 285 -1.31 22.79 -50.12
C PRO A 285 -1.44 24.25 -49.71
N THR A 286 -0.31 24.93 -49.51
CA THR A 286 -0.27 26.38 -49.30
C THR A 286 -0.83 27.07 -50.53
N LYS A 287 -2.06 27.61 -50.45
CA LYS A 287 -2.58 28.48 -51.52
C LYS A 287 -1.67 29.71 -51.59
N PRO A 288 -1.10 30.06 -52.75
CA PRO A 288 -0.35 31.30 -52.88
C PRO A 288 -1.30 32.47 -52.59
N LEU A 289 -0.85 33.40 -51.75
CA LEU A 289 -1.54 34.67 -51.54
C LEU A 289 -1.72 35.34 -52.90
N LYS A 290 -2.98 35.52 -53.32
CA LYS A 290 -3.28 36.33 -54.51
C LYS A 290 -2.82 37.76 -54.18
N ALA A 291 -1.79 38.22 -54.88
CA ALA A 291 -1.45 39.64 -54.91
C ALA A 291 -2.68 40.38 -55.45
N HIS A 292 -3.27 41.24 -54.64
CA HIS A 292 -4.28 42.17 -55.12
C HIS A 292 -3.57 43.30 -55.89
N PRO A 293 -4.07 43.67 -57.08
CA PRO A 293 -3.51 44.74 -57.91
C PRO A 293 -3.70 46.13 -57.30
#